data_AF-A0A5P8W4X2-F1
#
_entry.id   AF-A0A5P8W4X2-F1
#
_cell.length_a   1.000
_cell.length_b   1.000
_cell.length_c   1.000
_cell.angle_alpha   90.00
_cell.angle_beta   90.00
_cell.angle_gamma   90.00
#
_symmetry.space_group_name_H-M   'P 1'
#
loop_
_entity.id
_entity.type
_entity.pdbx_description
1 polymer ?
#
loop_
_entity_poly.entity_id
_entity_poly.type
_entity_poly.pdbx_seq_one_letter_code
_entity_poly.pdbx_strand_id
1 'polypeptide(L)' 'MLKVTISLEEDILQFVDQYAQGNRSAYINTLLAEHRRQILAAEMIAALKQDAEDPEYQVEIAAWDSVAGDGINARE' A
#
# COMPACT_ATOMS: atom_id res chain seq x y z
N MET A 1 -4.53 -12.75 18.91
CA MET A 1 -5.59 -11.98 18.22
C MET A 1 -6.32 -11.17 19.27
N LEU A 2 -6.41 -9.85 19.10
CA LEU A 2 -7.16 -8.97 20.01
C LEU A 2 -8.61 -8.89 19.54
N LYS A 3 -9.55 -8.96 20.48
CA LYS A 3 -10.98 -8.80 20.20
C LYS A 3 -11.39 -7.39 20.60
N VAL A 4 -12.15 -6.73 19.72
CA VAL A 4 -12.69 -5.40 19.95
C VAL A 4 -14.16 -5.41 19.54
N THR A 5 -14.97 -4.60 20.22
CA THR A 5 -16.37 -4.34 19.85
C THR A 5 -16.42 -3.01 19.12
N ILE A 6 -17.06 -2.99 17.96
CA ILE A 6 -17.29 -1.78 17.16
C ILE A 6 -18.78 -1.66 16.85
N SER A 7 -19.27 -0.44 16.71
CA SER A 7 -20.61 -0.17 16.21
C SER A 7 -20.56 -0.08 14.69
N LEU A 8 -21.49 -0.76 14.01
CA LEU A 8 -21.70 -0.67 12.57
C LEU A 8 -23.16 -0.30 12.32
N GLU A 9 -23.39 0.48 11.28
CA GLU A 9 -24.75 0.72 10.77
C GLU A 9 -25.34 -0.59 10.23
N GLU A 10 -26.66 -0.70 10.23
CA GLU A 10 -27.36 -1.94 9.90
C GLU A 10 -27.08 -2.41 8.47
N ASP A 11 -27.07 -1.47 7.52
CA ASP A 11 -26.75 -1.71 6.12
C ASP A 11 -25.29 -2.17 5.92
N ILE A 12 -24.35 -1.59 6.66
CA ILE A 12 -22.95 -2.01 6.65
C ILE A 12 -22.79 -3.42 7.21
N LEU A 13 -23.51 -3.76 8.29
CA LEU A 13 -23.49 -5.11 8.83
C LEU A 13 -24.06 -6.13 7.83
N GLN A 14 -25.17 -5.80 7.16
CA GLN A 14 -25.76 -6.63 6.10
C GLN A 14 -24.80 -6.84 4.93
N PHE A 15 -24.09 -5.79 4.51
CA PHE A 15 -23.04 -5.89 3.50
C PHE A 15 -21.93 -6.84 3.94
N VAL A 16 -21.39 -6.67 5.15
CA VAL A 16 -20.35 -7.56 5.68
C VAL A 16 -20.87 -9.00 5.70
N ASP A 17 -22.11 -9.24 6.13
CA ASP A 17 -22.71 -10.57 6.16
C ASP A 17 -22.78 -11.25 4.80
N GLN A 18 -23.16 -10.50 3.77
CA GLN A 18 -23.28 -11.01 2.42
C GLN A 18 -21.94 -11.52 1.88
N TYR A 19 -20.83 -10.82 2.18
CA TYR A 19 -19.52 -11.12 1.59
C TYR A 19 -18.57 -11.88 2.52
N ALA A 20 -18.85 -11.93 3.82
CA ALA A 20 -17.96 -12.55 4.79
C ALA A 20 -17.94 -14.08 4.75
N GLN A 21 -18.87 -14.72 4.04
CA GLN A 21 -18.97 -16.19 3.94
C GLN A 21 -18.94 -16.89 5.31
N GLY A 22 -19.58 -16.28 6.32
CA GLY A 22 -19.61 -16.79 7.69
C GLY A 22 -18.45 -16.36 8.60
N ASN A 23 -17.44 -15.63 8.10
CA ASN A 23 -16.33 -15.10 8.90
C ASN A 23 -16.15 -13.59 8.74
N ARG A 24 -16.99 -12.82 9.46
CA ARG A 24 -16.97 -11.34 9.46
C ARG A 24 -15.60 -10.77 9.82
N SER A 25 -14.96 -11.33 10.84
CA SER A 25 -13.65 -10.86 11.30
C SER A 25 -12.57 -11.03 10.25
N ALA A 26 -12.52 -12.17 9.56
CA ALA A 26 -11.55 -12.37 8.49
C ALA A 26 -11.80 -11.40 7.33
N TYR A 27 -13.07 -11.24 6.91
CA TYR A 27 -13.44 -10.32 5.85
C TYR A 27 -13.06 -8.87 6.16
N ILE A 28 -13.43 -8.38 7.35
CA ILE A 28 -13.09 -7.01 7.80
C ILE A 28 -11.57 -6.83 7.87
N ASN A 29 -10.83 -7.81 8.40
CA ASN A 29 -9.36 -7.71 8.45
C ASN A 29 -8.73 -7.63 7.05
N THR A 30 -9.22 -8.43 6.09
CA THR A 30 -8.75 -8.37 4.70
C THR A 30 -9.07 -7.00 4.07
N LEU A 31 -10.29 -6.49 4.29
CA LEU A 31 -10.72 -5.19 3.77
C LEU A 31 -9.85 -4.05 4.34
N LEU A 32 -9.59 -4.05 5.64
CA LEU A 32 -8.73 -3.06 6.29
C LEU A 32 -7.28 -3.16 5.83
N ALA A 33 -6.77 -4.37 5.62
CA ALA A 33 -5.41 -4.57 5.10
C ALA A 33 -5.28 -4.05 3.66
N GLU A 34 -6.29 -4.28 2.82
CA GLU A 34 -6.36 -3.74 1.46
C GLU A 34 -6.43 -2.20 1.49
N HIS A 35 -7.32 -1.63 2.31
CA HIS A 35 -7.43 -0.18 2.43
C HIS A 35 -6.12 0.47 2.92
N ARG A 36 -5.44 -0.15 3.87
CA ARG A 36 -4.12 0.31 4.34
C ARG A 36 -3.07 0.27 3.22
N ARG A 37 -3.08 -0.75 2.36
CA ARG A 37 -2.19 -0.80 1.18
C ARG A 37 -2.50 0.34 0.21
N GLN A 38 -3.79 0.64 -0.01
CA GLN A 38 -4.21 1.73 -0.90
C GLN A 38 -3.77 3.09 -0.39
N ILE A 39 -3.91 3.35 0.92
CA ILE A 39 -3.41 4.58 1.55
C ILE A 39 -1.90 4.71 1.35
N LEU A 40 -1.14 3.67 1.68
CA LEU A 40 0.31 3.68 1.52
C LEU A 40 0.74 3.93 0.07
N ALA A 41 0.07 3.28 -0.89
CA ALA A 41 0.35 3.48 -2.31
C ALA A 41 0.07 4.94 -2.73
N ALA A 42 -1.02 5.54 -2.25
CA ALA A 42 -1.34 6.93 -2.53
C ALA A 42 -0.30 7.90 -1.92
N GLU A 43 0.15 7.65 -0.70
CA GLU A 43 1.22 8.41 -0.04
C GLU A 43 2.54 8.30 -0.80
N MET A 44 2.91 7.08 -1.21
CA MET A 44 4.11 6.84 -2.03
C MET A 44 4.02 7.57 -3.38
N ILE A 45 2.88 7.51 -4.07
CA ILE A 45 2.68 8.23 -5.34
C ILE A 45 2.81 9.74 -5.13
N ALA A 46 2.25 10.27 -4.05
CA ALA A 46 2.35 11.69 -3.74
C ALA A 46 3.81 12.11 -3.48
N ALA A 47 4.56 11.34 -2.68
CA ALA A 47 5.97 11.59 -2.43
C ALA A 47 6.80 11.52 -3.72
N LEU A 48 6.62 10.47 -4.53
CA LEU A 48 7.33 10.31 -5.80
C LEU A 48 7.03 11.44 -6.80
N LYS A 49 5.80 11.98 -6.80
CA LYS A 49 5.46 13.15 -7.62
C LYS A 49 6.18 14.41 -7.15
N GLN A 50 6.25 14.62 -5.83
CA GLN A 50 6.99 15.75 -5.26
C GLN A 50 8.47 15.65 -5.63
N ASP A 51 9.07 14.47 -5.48
CA ASP A 51 10.47 14.19 -5.83
C ASP A 51 10.73 14.35 -7.34
N ALA A 52 9.74 14.02 -8.19
CA ALA A 52 9.82 14.22 -9.64
C ALA A 52 9.82 15.70 -10.06
N GLU A 53 9.19 16.56 -9.25
CA GLU A 53 9.13 18.01 -9.48
C GLU A 53 10.36 18.74 -8.90
N ASP A 54 11.19 18.07 -8.08
CA ASP A 54 12.42 18.61 -7.50
C ASP A 54 13.64 18.42 -8.44
N PRO A 55 14.16 19.50 -9.07
CA PRO A 55 15.27 19.38 -9.99
C PRO A 55 16.59 18.92 -9.34
N GLU A 56 16.81 19.24 -8.07
CA GLU A 56 18.04 18.85 -7.35
C GLU A 56 18.02 17.34 -7.07
N TYR A 57 16.89 16.84 -6.61
CA TYR A 57 16.68 15.40 -6.43
C TYR A 57 16.80 14.63 -7.75
N GLN A 58 16.24 15.16 -8.85
CA GLN A 58 16.37 14.51 -10.17
C GLN A 58 17.83 14.45 -10.66
N VAL A 59 18.66 15.46 -10.37
CA VAL A 59 20.10 15.42 -10.67
C VAL A 59 20.79 14.32 -9.89
N GLU A 60 20.44 14.14 -8.61
CA GLU A 60 20.97 13.03 -7.81
C GLU A 60 20.56 11.69 -8.42
N ILE A 61 19.27 11.48 -8.69
CA ILE A 61 18.75 10.25 -9.31
C ILE A 61 19.44 9.95 -10.65
N ALA A 62 19.70 10.95 -11.48
CA ALA A 62 20.41 10.76 -12.75
C ALA A 62 21.86 10.28 -12.54
N ALA A 63 22.52 10.69 -11.46
CA ALA A 63 23.86 10.18 -11.13
C ALA A 63 23.84 8.69 -10.74
N TRP A 64 22.77 8.24 -10.08
CA TRP A 64 22.57 6.83 -9.71
C TRP A 64 22.33 5.91 -10.92
N ASP A 65 21.87 6.44 -12.06
CA ASP A 65 21.65 5.66 -13.28
C ASP A 65 22.95 5.01 -13.80
N SER A 66 24.09 5.64 -13.52
CA SER A 66 25.42 5.14 -13.93
C SER A 66 25.81 3.79 -13.31
N VAL A 67 25.24 3.45 -12.15
CA VAL A 67 25.53 2.20 -11.41
C VAL A 67 24.36 1.21 -11.47
N ALA A 68 23.27 1.52 -12.18
CA ALA A 68 22.07 0.68 -12.23
C ALA A 68 22.32 -0.74 -12.79
N GLY A 69 23.38 -0.90 -13.59
CA GLY A 69 23.79 -2.17 -14.19
C GLY A 69 24.87 -2.93 -13.42
N ASP A 70 25.40 -2.37 -12.33
CA ASP A 70 26.51 -2.98 -11.61
C ASP A 70 26.12 -4.36 -11.06
N GLY A 71 26.96 -5.35 -11.31
CA GLY A 71 26.73 -6.75 -10.90
C GLY A 71 25.79 -7.55 -11.82
N ILE A 72 25.09 -6.91 -12.77
CA ILE A 72 24.30 -7.63 -13.78
C ILE A 72 25.27 -8.24 -14.81
N ASN A 73 25.25 -9.57 -14.94
CA ASN A 73 26.17 -10.37 -15.78
C ASN A 73 27.65 -10.37 -15.34
N ALA A 74 27.95 -9.95 -14.12
CA ALA A 74 29.27 -10.22 -13.55
C ALA A 74 29.43 -11.74 -13.38
N ARG A 75 30.37 -12.35 -14.12
CA ARG A 75 30.76 -13.74 -13.90
C ARG A 75 31.63 -13.80 -12.64
N GLU A 76 31.37 -14.80 -11.79
CA GLU A 76 32.16 -15.11 -10.58
C GLU A 76 33.66 -15.27 -10.87
#